data_AF-W2TQ70-F1
#
_entry.id   AF-W2TQ70-F1
#
_cell.length_a   1.000
_cell.length_b   1.000
_cell.length_c   1.000
_cell.angle_alpha   90.00
_cell.angle_beta   90.00
_cell.angle_gamma   90.00
#
_symmetry.space_group_name_H-M   'P 1'
#
loop_
_entity.id
_entity.type
_entity.pdbx_description
1 polymer ?
#
loop_
_entity_poly.entity_id
_entity_poly.type
_entity_poly.pdbx_seq_one_letter_code
_entity_poly.pdbx_strand_id
1 'polypeptide(L)'
;MDMFLKQCIAASVPVPDPDGSKFKNAMDLAEKFREDMIKLGFFNDATPSFQEYSEQHFTVFIDRRCLEVIRRAKELICMPYLELAEVGCGEEVSEETILQYKEAFGKPLPKSSTSCDSLYPVLLQLPKCKVSKSTVDLMELIFSTLEDAINTDNEKLSGRLALTARNILQLFELTAPRHHGTAISSMPQMAGELLL
;
A
#
# COMPACT_ATOMS: atom_id res chain seq x y z
N MET A 1 -15.34 -21.56 17.56
CA MET A 1 -15.28 -20.12 17.20
C MET A 1 -14.16 -19.84 16.20
N ASP A 2 -12.92 -20.31 16.39
CA ASP A 2 -11.80 -20.07 15.44
C ASP A 2 -12.10 -20.39 13.98
N MET A 3 -12.68 -21.57 13.74
CA MET A 3 -13.02 -22.03 12.40
C MET A 3 -14.08 -21.13 11.75
N PHE A 4 -15.03 -20.62 12.53
CA PHE A 4 -16.08 -19.72 12.04
C PHE A 4 -15.51 -18.33 11.72
N LEU A 5 -14.63 -17.79 12.58
CA LEU A 5 -13.93 -16.55 12.26
C LEU A 5 -13.09 -16.67 10.99
N LYS A 6 -12.29 -17.73 10.87
CA LYS A 6 -11.37 -17.88 9.72
C LYS A 6 -12.09 -18.26 8.43
N GLN A 7 -12.98 -19.24 8.46
CA GLN A 7 -13.58 -19.82 7.27
C GLN A 7 -14.90 -19.16 6.85
N CYS A 8 -15.55 -18.41 7.76
CA CYS A 8 -16.81 -17.74 7.44
C CYS A 8 -16.64 -16.22 7.43
N ILE A 9 -16.23 -15.62 8.56
CA ILE A 9 -16.19 -14.14 8.69
C ILE A 9 -15.03 -13.55 7.92
N ALA A 10 -13.79 -14.02 8.15
CA ALA A 10 -12.64 -13.55 7.41
C ALA A 10 -12.84 -13.81 5.93
N ALA A 11 -13.17 -15.04 5.54
CA ALA A 11 -13.41 -15.44 4.15
C ALA A 11 -14.42 -14.53 3.41
N SER A 12 -15.52 -14.14 4.07
CA SER A 12 -16.61 -13.37 3.46
C SER A 12 -16.29 -11.88 3.27
N VAL A 13 -15.33 -11.33 4.03
CA VAL A 13 -14.93 -9.92 3.89
C VAL A 13 -13.99 -9.79 2.69
N PRO A 14 -14.38 -9.03 1.65
CA PRO A 14 -13.52 -8.79 0.51
C PRO A 14 -12.35 -7.87 0.91
N VAL A 15 -11.19 -8.13 0.32
CA VAL A 15 -9.99 -7.29 0.47
C VAL A 15 -9.71 -6.64 -0.90
N PRO A 16 -9.53 -5.31 -1.00
CA PRO A 16 -9.44 -4.35 0.10
C PRO A 16 -10.81 -3.92 0.69
N ASP A 17 -10.78 -3.54 1.97
CA ASP A 17 -11.87 -2.89 2.70
C ASP A 17 -11.33 -1.60 3.31
N PRO A 18 -11.18 -0.52 2.51
CA PRO A 18 -10.48 0.70 2.91
C PRO A 18 -11.10 1.33 4.16
N ASP A 19 -12.42 1.42 4.22
CA ASP A 19 -13.15 2.07 5.32
C ASP A 19 -13.48 1.10 6.48
N GLY A 20 -13.07 -0.17 6.40
CA GLY A 20 -13.41 -1.20 7.39
C GLY A 20 -14.92 -1.50 7.53
N SER A 21 -15.74 -0.91 6.67
CA SER A 21 -17.20 -0.96 6.78
C SER A 21 -17.76 -2.35 6.51
N LYS A 22 -17.15 -3.10 5.57
CA LYS A 22 -17.58 -4.46 5.25
C LYS A 22 -17.20 -5.43 6.36
N PHE A 23 -16.02 -5.24 6.95
CA PHE A 23 -15.61 -5.98 8.13
C PHE A 23 -16.54 -5.72 9.31
N LYS A 24 -16.87 -4.45 9.58
CA LYS A 24 -17.83 -4.06 10.63
C LYS A 24 -19.20 -4.71 10.40
N ASN A 25 -19.74 -4.61 9.20
CA ASN A 25 -21.02 -5.24 8.85
C ASN A 25 -21.01 -6.76 9.02
N ALA A 26 -19.91 -7.42 8.63
CA ALA A 26 -19.75 -8.86 8.81
C ALA A 26 -19.68 -9.25 10.30
N MET A 27 -19.06 -8.40 11.12
CA MET A 27 -18.99 -8.62 12.57
C MET A 27 -20.35 -8.39 13.25
N ASP A 28 -21.07 -7.34 12.87
CA ASP A 28 -22.42 -7.06 13.36
C ASP A 28 -23.40 -8.20 13.01
N LEU A 29 -23.27 -8.77 11.81
CA LEU A 29 -24.05 -9.94 11.40
C LEU A 29 -23.67 -11.19 12.20
N ALA A 30 -22.39 -11.39 12.48
CA ALA A 30 -21.92 -12.50 13.30
C ALA A 30 -22.43 -12.39 14.75
N GLU A 31 -22.48 -11.18 15.32
CA GLU A 31 -23.06 -10.97 16.65
C GLU A 31 -24.55 -11.26 16.69
N LYS A 32 -25.32 -10.79 15.69
CA LYS A 32 -26.75 -11.16 15.59
C LYS A 32 -26.95 -12.66 15.50
N PHE A 33 -26.12 -13.35 14.72
CA PHE A 33 -26.14 -14.82 14.66
C PHE A 33 -25.86 -15.45 16.04
N ARG A 34 -24.89 -14.91 16.80
CA ARG A 34 -24.60 -15.38 18.16
C ARG A 34 -25.80 -15.22 19.08
N GLU A 35 -26.45 -14.07 19.07
CA GLU A 35 -27.64 -13.80 19.87
C GLU A 35 -28.78 -14.78 19.54
N ASP A 36 -29.01 -15.06 18.26
CA ASP A 36 -30.04 -16.00 17.84
C ASP A 36 -29.71 -17.44 18.26
N MET A 37 -28.44 -17.83 18.21
CA MET A 37 -27.99 -19.14 18.72
C MET A 37 -28.12 -19.26 20.25
N ILE A 38 -27.97 -18.16 21.00
CA ILE A 38 -28.24 -18.14 22.45
C ILE A 38 -29.74 -18.31 22.71
N LYS A 39 -30.59 -17.56 21.99
CA LYS A 39 -32.06 -17.66 22.12
C LYS A 39 -32.58 -19.08 21.80
N LEU A 40 -31.96 -19.75 20.84
CA LEU A 40 -32.29 -21.12 20.44
C LEU A 40 -31.69 -22.18 21.40
N GLY A 41 -30.91 -21.78 22.41
CA GLY A 41 -30.30 -22.67 23.40
C GLY A 41 -29.09 -23.46 22.88
N PHE A 42 -28.57 -23.13 21.69
CA PHE A 42 -27.35 -23.75 21.16
C PHE A 42 -26.09 -23.17 21.81
N PHE A 43 -26.12 -21.88 22.16
CA PHE A 43 -25.08 -21.18 22.91
C PHE A 43 -25.60 -20.76 24.28
N ASN A 44 -24.66 -20.42 25.17
CA ASN A 44 -24.95 -19.88 26.50
C ASN A 44 -24.35 -18.47 26.64
N ASP A 45 -24.73 -17.75 27.69
CA ASP A 45 -24.23 -16.39 27.94
C ASP A 45 -22.73 -16.33 28.22
N ALA A 46 -22.10 -17.47 28.56
CA ALA A 46 -20.66 -17.60 28.70
C ALA A 46 -19.93 -17.75 27.35
N THR A 47 -20.66 -17.84 26.23
CA THR A 47 -20.08 -17.92 24.89
C THR A 47 -19.53 -16.54 24.53
N PRO A 48 -18.21 -16.40 24.32
CA PRO A 48 -17.59 -15.10 24.10
C PRO A 48 -18.18 -14.41 22.87
N SER A 49 -18.16 -13.09 22.88
CA SER A 49 -18.54 -12.32 21.69
C SER A 49 -17.57 -12.61 20.54
N PHE A 50 -18.05 -12.54 19.31
CA PHE A 50 -17.18 -12.53 18.14
C PHE A 50 -16.25 -11.31 18.17
N GLN A 51 -16.67 -10.21 18.79
CA GLN A 51 -15.80 -9.05 19.03
C GLN A 51 -14.62 -9.37 19.97
N GLU A 52 -14.84 -9.87 21.19
CA GLU A 52 -13.77 -10.30 22.11
C GLU A 52 -12.87 -11.38 21.49
N TYR A 53 -13.47 -12.31 20.76
CA TYR A 53 -12.72 -13.35 20.07
C TYR A 53 -11.87 -12.77 18.93
N SER A 54 -12.41 -11.80 18.18
CA SER A 54 -11.68 -11.12 17.11
C SER A 54 -10.51 -10.31 17.63
N GLU A 55 -10.61 -9.70 18.82
CA GLU A 55 -9.50 -8.96 19.43
C GLU A 55 -8.30 -9.86 19.74
N GLN A 56 -8.56 -11.12 20.13
CA GLN A 56 -7.54 -12.14 20.34
C GLN A 56 -6.98 -12.73 19.03
N HIS A 57 -7.78 -12.71 17.95
CA HIS A 57 -7.46 -13.35 16.66
C HIS A 57 -7.34 -12.36 15.49
N PHE A 58 -7.17 -11.07 15.79
CA PHE A 58 -7.17 -9.96 14.82
C PHE A 58 -6.04 -10.08 13.78
N THR A 59 -4.98 -10.83 14.12
CA THR A 59 -3.84 -11.11 13.26
C THR A 59 -4.22 -11.78 11.95
N VAL A 60 -5.26 -12.63 11.91
CA VAL A 60 -5.67 -13.31 10.67
C VAL A 60 -6.16 -12.32 9.62
N PHE A 61 -6.92 -11.31 10.04
CA PHE A 61 -7.46 -10.29 9.13
C PHE A 61 -6.36 -9.34 8.66
N ILE A 62 -5.46 -8.95 9.57
CA ILE A 62 -4.26 -8.18 9.24
C ILE A 62 -3.42 -8.95 8.22
N ASP A 63 -3.13 -10.23 8.47
CA ASP A 63 -2.30 -11.07 7.61
C ASP A 63 -2.93 -11.18 6.22
N ARG A 64 -4.24 -11.44 6.13
CA ARG A 64 -4.92 -11.52 4.83
C ARG A 64 -4.84 -10.20 4.05
N ARG A 65 -5.04 -9.05 4.71
CA ARG A 65 -4.92 -7.74 4.07
C ARG A 65 -3.51 -7.49 3.55
N CYS A 66 -2.50 -7.76 4.38
CA CYS A 66 -1.09 -7.61 3.99
C CYS A 66 -0.71 -8.56 2.84
N LEU A 67 -1.16 -9.81 2.89
CA LEU A 67 -0.87 -10.81 1.85
C LEU A 67 -1.46 -10.43 0.50
N GLU A 68 -2.68 -9.86 0.47
CA GLU A 68 -3.29 -9.40 -0.77
C GLU A 68 -2.52 -8.22 -1.39
N VAL A 69 -2.08 -7.27 -0.56
CA VAL A 69 -1.21 -6.17 -1.01
C VAL A 69 0.09 -6.72 -1.60
N ILE A 70 0.75 -7.67 -0.92
CA ILE A 70 1.98 -8.32 -1.43
C ILE A 70 1.71 -9.09 -2.72
N ARG A 71 0.57 -9.77 -2.84
CA ARG A 71 0.17 -10.50 -4.05
C ARG A 71 0.07 -9.55 -5.23
N ARG A 72 -0.67 -8.44 -5.07
CA ARG A 72 -0.85 -7.42 -6.11
C ARG A 72 0.46 -6.72 -6.47
N ALA A 73 1.31 -6.45 -5.49
CA ALA A 73 2.65 -5.92 -5.72
C ALA A 73 3.51 -6.86 -6.59
N LYS A 74 3.49 -8.16 -6.32
CA LYS A 74 4.21 -9.16 -7.15
C LYS A 74 3.74 -9.15 -8.60
N GLU A 75 2.43 -9.04 -8.82
CA GLU A 75 1.87 -8.97 -10.17
C GLU A 75 2.39 -7.74 -10.91
N LEU A 76 2.35 -6.57 -10.27
CA LEU A 76 2.85 -5.32 -10.85
C LEU A 76 4.36 -5.36 -11.11
N ILE A 77 5.15 -5.89 -10.18
CA ILE A 77 6.62 -6.03 -10.31
C ILE A 77 6.97 -6.88 -11.53
N CYS A 78 6.22 -7.95 -11.79
CA CYS A 78 6.50 -8.87 -12.89
C CYS A 78 5.85 -8.47 -14.23
N MET A 79 5.04 -7.40 -14.26
CA MET A 79 4.43 -6.93 -15.51
C MET A 79 5.50 -6.51 -16.54
N PRO A 80 5.33 -6.85 -17.83
CA PRO A 80 6.22 -6.39 -18.89
C PRO A 80 6.27 -4.86 -19.01
N TYR A 81 7.45 -4.31 -19.29
CA TYR A 81 7.67 -2.87 -19.48
C TYR A 81 7.28 -2.39 -20.89
N LEU A 82 6.02 -2.62 -21.26
CA LEU A 82 5.49 -2.25 -22.59
C LEU A 82 4.73 -0.92 -22.56
N GLU A 83 3.90 -0.71 -21.55
CA GLU A 83 3.14 0.53 -21.38
C GLU A 83 3.96 1.52 -20.55
N LEU A 84 4.19 2.71 -21.10
CA LEU A 84 4.95 3.78 -20.45
C LEU A 84 4.03 4.93 -20.04
N ALA A 85 4.31 5.53 -18.89
CA ALA A 85 3.69 6.73 -18.38
C ALA A 85 4.75 7.82 -18.22
N GLU A 86 4.38 9.07 -18.51
CA GLU A 86 5.22 10.24 -18.24
C GLU A 86 5.02 10.66 -16.78
N VAL A 87 6.11 10.85 -16.07
CA VAL A 87 6.14 11.28 -14.66
C VAL A 87 7.13 12.43 -14.49
N GLY A 88 7.04 13.12 -13.36
CA GLY A 88 7.89 14.26 -13.05
C GLY A 88 7.34 15.59 -13.58
N CYS A 89 7.78 16.67 -12.96
CA CYS A 89 7.43 18.04 -13.35
C CYS A 89 8.65 18.95 -13.51
N GLY A 90 9.86 18.44 -13.23
CA GLY A 90 11.10 19.19 -13.32
C GLY A 90 11.46 19.58 -14.75
N GLU A 91 11.92 20.82 -14.90
CA GLU A 91 12.55 21.33 -16.11
C GLU A 91 14.06 20.99 -16.13
N GLU A 92 14.74 21.16 -17.26
CA GLU A 92 16.19 20.96 -17.33
C GLU A 92 16.92 21.89 -16.35
N VAL A 93 17.87 21.32 -15.60
CA VAL A 93 18.63 22.05 -14.59
C VAL A 93 19.56 23.07 -15.28
N SER A 94 19.35 24.36 -15.01
CA SER A 94 20.22 25.44 -15.47
C SER A 94 21.18 25.92 -14.35
N GLU A 95 22.18 26.74 -14.67
CA GLU A 95 23.05 27.34 -13.64
C GLU A 95 22.26 28.21 -12.63
N GLU A 96 21.13 28.79 -13.04
CA GLU A 96 20.24 29.58 -12.19
C GLU A 96 19.51 28.71 -11.14
N THR A 97 19.25 27.44 -11.47
CA THR A 97 18.66 26.44 -10.57
C THR A 97 19.56 26.12 -9.36
N ILE A 98 20.89 26.19 -9.53
CA ILE A 98 21.87 25.97 -8.45
C ILE A 98 21.87 27.14 -7.46
N LEU A 99 21.65 28.37 -7.93
CA LEU A 99 21.53 29.56 -7.09
C LEU A 99 20.25 29.51 -6.23
N GLN A 100 19.12 29.10 -6.82
CA GLN A 100 17.85 28.91 -6.09
C GLN A 100 17.98 27.91 -4.94
N TYR A 101 18.74 26.83 -5.13
CA TYR A 101 18.98 25.83 -4.09
C TYR A 101 19.73 26.41 -2.89
N LYS A 102 20.76 27.25 -3.14
CA LYS A 102 21.51 27.94 -2.08
C LYS A 102 20.63 28.92 -1.28
N GLU A 103 19.65 29.55 -1.93
CA GLU A 103 18.71 30.49 -1.29
C GLU A 103 17.53 29.80 -0.57
N ALA A 104 17.20 28.56 -0.94
CA ALA A 104 16.13 27.77 -0.34
C ALA A 104 16.60 27.03 0.93
N PHE A 105 17.88 26.71 1.05
CA PHE A 105 18.45 26.09 2.26
C PHE A 105 18.29 27.03 3.47
N GLY A 106 17.37 26.66 4.37
CA GLY A 106 17.05 27.42 5.60
C GLY A 106 15.63 27.98 5.66
N LYS A 107 14.83 27.87 4.60
CA LYS A 107 13.40 28.25 4.63
C LYS A 107 12.52 27.04 5.00
N PRO A 108 11.47 27.23 5.82
CA PRO A 108 10.55 26.16 6.16
C PRO A 108 9.80 25.69 4.91
N LEU A 109 9.80 24.37 4.71
CA LEU A 109 9.11 23.72 3.60
C LEU A 109 7.60 23.99 3.67
N PRO A 110 6.93 24.35 2.57
CA PRO A 110 5.47 24.49 2.58
C PRO A 110 4.82 23.16 2.97
N LYS A 111 3.85 23.22 3.90
CA LYS A 111 3.02 22.06 4.27
C LYS A 111 2.13 21.71 3.07
N SER A 112 2.54 20.73 2.27
CA SER A 112 1.87 20.37 1.02
C SER A 112 0.59 19.56 1.25
N SER A 113 -0.43 19.84 0.42
CA SER A 113 -1.64 19.03 0.24
C SER A 113 -1.97 18.79 -1.25
N THR A 114 -1.02 18.86 -2.18
CA THR A 114 -1.30 18.57 -3.61
C THR A 114 -0.09 18.07 -4.39
N SER A 115 -0.37 17.17 -5.34
CA SER A 115 0.52 16.18 -5.98
C SER A 115 1.55 16.71 -6.99
N CYS A 116 2.11 17.90 -6.81
CA CYS A 116 3.11 18.45 -7.72
C CYS A 116 4.35 18.90 -6.97
N ASP A 117 5.50 18.32 -7.32
CA ASP A 117 6.82 18.68 -6.79
C ASP A 117 7.26 20.10 -7.18
N SER A 118 6.45 20.86 -7.92
CA SER A 118 6.73 22.24 -8.34
C SER A 118 6.98 23.22 -7.19
N LEU A 119 6.63 22.84 -5.95
CA LEU A 119 6.92 23.59 -4.74
C LEU A 119 8.39 23.45 -4.27
N TYR A 120 9.11 22.44 -4.75
CA TYR A 120 10.51 22.23 -4.43
C TYR A 120 11.41 23.01 -5.40
N PRO A 121 12.62 23.43 -4.96
CA PRO A 121 13.65 23.91 -5.89
C PRO A 121 13.84 22.92 -7.04
N VAL A 122 14.10 23.41 -8.26
CA VAL A 122 14.17 22.57 -9.48
C VAL A 122 15.14 21.38 -9.33
N LEU A 123 16.25 21.51 -8.57
CA LEU A 123 17.17 20.41 -8.26
C LEU A 123 16.56 19.24 -7.46
N LEU A 124 15.47 19.47 -6.74
CA LEU A 124 14.76 18.48 -5.94
C LEU A 124 13.48 18.00 -6.61
N GLN A 125 13.16 18.52 -7.80
CA GLN A 125 12.03 18.05 -8.58
C GLN A 125 12.45 16.83 -9.40
N LEU A 126 11.58 15.83 -9.47
CA LEU A 126 11.77 14.72 -10.40
C LEU A 126 11.70 15.27 -11.84
N PRO A 127 12.75 15.12 -12.67
CA PRO A 127 12.72 15.54 -14.06
C PRO A 127 11.66 14.76 -14.83
N LYS A 128 11.13 15.36 -15.91
CA LYS A 128 10.19 14.66 -16.79
C LYS A 128 10.87 13.45 -17.42
N CYS A 129 10.36 12.25 -17.14
CA CYS A 129 10.86 11.01 -17.71
C CYS A 129 9.71 10.03 -17.97
N LYS A 130 10.01 8.95 -18.73
CA LYS A 130 9.04 7.88 -18.99
C LYS A 130 9.40 6.65 -18.19
N VAL A 131 8.45 6.16 -17.40
CA VAL A 131 8.58 4.94 -16.61
C VAL A 131 7.54 3.92 -17.03
N SER A 132 7.71 2.65 -16.68
CA SER A 132 6.65 1.67 -16.92
C SER A 132 5.41 2.03 -16.10
N LYS A 133 4.23 1.89 -16.70
CA LYS A 133 2.97 2.14 -16.00
C LYS A 133 2.80 1.23 -14.78
N SER A 134 3.28 -0.02 -14.87
CA SER A 134 3.31 -0.94 -13.73
C SER A 134 4.12 -0.41 -12.54
N THR A 135 5.14 0.42 -12.77
CA THR A 135 5.91 1.06 -11.70
C THR A 135 5.10 2.18 -11.05
N VAL A 136 4.34 2.96 -11.84
CA VAL A 136 3.41 3.98 -11.30
C VAL A 136 2.33 3.32 -10.45
N ASP A 137 1.67 2.30 -10.97
CA ASP A 137 0.63 1.54 -10.26
C ASP A 137 1.18 0.89 -8.97
N LEU A 138 2.45 0.45 -8.97
CA LEU A 138 3.12 -0.08 -7.78
C LEU A 138 3.33 0.99 -6.72
N MET A 139 3.73 2.20 -7.12
CA MET A 139 3.88 3.33 -6.20
C MET A 139 2.53 3.77 -5.64
N GLU A 140 1.47 3.81 -6.45
CA GLU A 140 0.10 4.07 -5.97
C GLU A 140 -0.38 3.02 -4.95
N LEU A 141 -0.07 1.73 -5.18
CA LEU A 141 -0.34 0.67 -4.21
C LEU A 141 0.41 0.89 -2.89
N ILE A 142 1.66 1.33 -2.94
CA ILE A 142 2.46 1.65 -1.75
C ILE A 142 1.84 2.85 -1.01
N PHE A 143 1.51 3.92 -1.71
CA PHE A 143 0.93 5.13 -1.12
C PHE A 143 -0.42 4.86 -0.48
N SER A 144 -1.33 4.18 -1.18
CA SER A 144 -2.62 3.77 -0.60
C SER A 144 -2.45 2.86 0.62
N THR A 145 -1.48 1.95 0.63
CA THR A 145 -1.18 1.10 1.79
C THR A 145 -0.66 1.91 2.98
N LEU A 146 0.13 2.95 2.74
CA LEU A 146 0.62 3.87 3.78
C LEU A 146 -0.50 4.78 4.29
N GLU A 147 -1.38 5.26 3.42
CA GLU A 147 -2.56 6.03 3.78
C GLU A 147 -3.51 5.20 4.65
N ASP A 148 -3.78 3.96 4.28
CA ASP A 148 -4.52 2.99 5.10
C ASP A 148 -3.85 2.78 6.48
N ALA A 149 -2.51 2.77 6.53
CA ALA A 149 -1.77 2.63 7.78
C ALA A 149 -1.91 3.85 8.70
N ILE A 150 -2.03 5.05 8.13
CA ILE A 150 -2.19 6.31 8.87
C ILE A 150 -3.64 6.47 9.36
N ASN A 151 -4.61 6.04 8.56
CA ASN A 151 -6.03 6.28 8.81
C ASN A 151 -6.69 5.22 9.70
N THR A 152 -5.98 4.17 10.11
CA THR A 152 -6.53 3.13 10.99
C THR A 152 -6.27 3.41 12.47
N ASP A 153 -7.30 3.27 13.30
CA ASP A 153 -7.19 3.36 14.77
C ASP A 153 -6.53 2.11 15.42
N ASN A 154 -6.25 1.07 14.64
CA ASN A 154 -5.64 -0.17 15.15
C ASN A 154 -4.12 -0.13 14.98
N GLU A 155 -3.39 0.11 16.08
CA GLU A 155 -1.92 0.22 16.08
C GLU A 155 -1.21 -1.00 15.47
N LYS A 156 -1.72 -2.22 15.70
CA LYS A 156 -1.13 -3.45 15.13
C LYS A 156 -1.31 -3.49 13.62
N LEU A 157 -2.49 -3.13 13.12
CA LEU A 157 -2.76 -3.04 11.68
C LEU A 157 -1.93 -1.93 11.04
N SER A 158 -1.88 -0.75 11.66
CA SER A 158 -1.05 0.38 11.21
C SER A 158 0.41 -0.03 11.01
N GLY A 159 1.04 -0.60 12.05
CA GLY A 159 2.43 -1.06 11.98
C GLY A 159 2.64 -2.16 10.92
N ARG A 160 1.67 -3.06 10.75
CA ARG A 160 1.73 -4.15 9.77
C ARG A 160 1.58 -3.66 8.32
N LEU A 161 0.72 -2.67 8.07
CA LEU A 161 0.58 -2.05 6.75
C LEU A 161 1.83 -1.23 6.40
N ALA A 162 2.37 -0.45 7.33
CA ALA A 162 3.62 0.29 7.11
C ALA A 162 4.80 -0.63 6.80
N LEU A 163 4.95 -1.73 7.55
CA LEU A 163 5.95 -2.76 7.25
C LEU A 163 5.69 -3.44 5.90
N THR A 164 4.44 -3.67 5.54
CA THR A 164 4.07 -4.26 4.25
C THR A 164 4.48 -3.35 3.09
N ALA A 165 4.19 -2.04 3.16
CA ALA A 165 4.62 -1.06 2.18
C ALA A 165 6.16 -1.05 2.01
N ARG A 166 6.91 -1.06 3.12
CA ARG A 166 8.38 -1.19 3.09
C ARG A 166 8.83 -2.50 2.43
N ASN A 167 8.18 -3.61 2.74
CA ASN A 167 8.53 -4.92 2.18
C ASN A 167 8.28 -5.00 0.68
N ILE A 168 7.30 -4.26 0.14
CA ILE A 168 7.07 -4.16 -1.31
C ILE A 168 8.28 -3.55 -2.02
N LEU A 169 8.86 -2.48 -1.46
CA LEU A 169 10.07 -1.85 -2.03
C LEU A 169 11.25 -2.84 -2.06
N GLN A 170 11.48 -3.54 -0.95
CA GLN A 170 12.52 -4.58 -0.90
C GLN A 170 12.26 -5.71 -1.88
N LEU A 171 11.00 -6.09 -2.06
CA LEU A 171 10.61 -7.12 -3.01
C LEU A 171 10.86 -6.67 -4.45
N PHE A 172 10.60 -5.41 -4.79
CA PHE A 172 10.91 -4.82 -6.08
C PHE A 172 12.42 -4.87 -6.35
N GLU A 173 13.25 -4.39 -5.42
CA GLU A 173 14.72 -4.40 -5.54
C GLU A 173 15.28 -5.80 -5.80
N LEU A 174 14.72 -6.82 -5.14
CA LEU A 174 15.18 -8.20 -5.27
C LEU A 174 14.68 -8.90 -6.53
N THR A 175 13.51 -8.51 -7.04
CA THR A 175 12.79 -9.27 -8.07
C THR A 175 12.88 -8.62 -9.44
N ALA A 176 12.67 -7.30 -9.54
CA ALA A 176 12.58 -6.60 -10.82
C ALA A 176 13.86 -6.74 -11.66
N PRO A 177 15.09 -6.54 -11.13
CA PRO A 177 16.30 -6.64 -11.94
C PRO A 177 16.54 -8.05 -12.50
N ARG A 178 16.14 -9.08 -11.75
CA ARG A 178 16.28 -10.49 -12.15
C ARG A 178 15.24 -10.89 -13.19
N HIS A 179 13.99 -10.48 -12.96
CA HIS A 179 12.88 -10.79 -13.86
C HIS A 179 13.02 -10.07 -15.21
N HIS A 180 13.43 -8.81 -15.18
CA HIS A 180 13.51 -7.95 -16.36
C HIS A 180 14.92 -7.79 -16.93
N GLY A 181 15.90 -8.55 -16.41
CA GLY A 181 17.31 -8.39 -16.77
C GLY A 181 17.58 -8.42 -18.28
N THR A 182 16.88 -9.29 -19.02
CA THR A 182 16.98 -9.36 -20.49
C THR A 182 16.41 -8.10 -21.14
N ALA A 183 15.23 -7.64 -20.72
CA ALA A 183 14.60 -6.43 -21.27
C ALA A 183 15.48 -5.19 -21.01
N ILE A 184 15.98 -5.04 -19.79
CA ILE A 184 16.88 -3.95 -19.38
C ILE A 184 18.19 -4.00 -20.18
N SER A 185 18.79 -5.18 -20.34
CA SER A 185 20.06 -5.34 -21.08
C SER A 185 19.91 -5.17 -22.59
N SER A 186 18.72 -5.45 -23.14
CA SER A 186 18.43 -5.38 -24.58
C SER A 186 18.06 -3.98 -25.07
N MET A 187 17.80 -3.03 -24.16
CA MET A 187 17.39 -1.66 -24.48
C MET A 187 18.39 -0.65 -23.92
N PRO A 188 19.44 -0.26 -24.67
CA PRO A 188 20.46 0.70 -24.23
C PRO A 188 19.87 2.04 -23.77
N GLN A 189 18.75 2.44 -24.36
CA GLN A 189 18.00 3.67 -24.01
C GLN A 189 17.45 3.63 -22.56
N MET A 190 17.06 2.45 -22.05
CA MET A 190 16.48 2.32 -20.69
C MET A 190 17.55 2.21 -19.58
N ALA A 191 18.78 1.85 -19.94
CA ALA A 191 19.88 1.77 -18.98
C ALA A 191 20.40 3.14 -18.53
N GLY A 192 20.16 4.19 -19.32
CA GLY A 192 20.59 5.57 -19.01
C GLY A 192 19.64 6.36 -18.13
N GLU A 193 18.33 6.05 -18.12
CA GLU A 193 17.30 6.82 -17.41
C GLU A 193 16.84 6.22 -16.07
N LEU A 194 17.22 4.98 -15.76
CA LEU A 194 16.86 4.29 -14.50
C LEU A 194 17.93 4.38 -13.38
N LEU A 195 19.06 5.05 -13.64
CA LEU A 195 20.23 5.13 -12.74
C LEU A 195 20.60 6.56 -12.30
N LEU A 196 19.71 7.53 -12.55
CA LEU A 196 19.79 8.89 -11.99
C LEU A 196 18.53 9.16 -11.17
#